data_AF-A0A5J4NAG9-F1
#
_entry.id   AF-A0A5J4NAG9-F1
#
_cell.length_a   1.000
_cell.length_b   1.000
_cell.length_c   1.000
_cell.angle_alpha   90.00
_cell.angle_beta   90.00
_cell.angle_gamma   90.00
#
_symmetry.space_group_name_H-M   'P 1'
#
loop_
_entity.id
_entity.type
_entity.pdbx_description
1 polymer ?
#
loop_
_entity_poly.entity_id
_entity_poly.type
_entity_poly.pdbx_seq_one_letter_code
_entity_poly.pdbx_strand_id
1 'polypeptide(L)'
;YNNLRHTFPWLSDAGLRLLNFLFMYDPAKRARARECCQSSYFREHPLPCEPDMMPSFPQHRLKRKNSPGEGEGKNPQSTAQDPTAGLFDAAFDRIVSSALPSFKL
;
A
#
# COMPACT_ATOMS: atom_id res chain seq x y z
N TYR A 1 -14.29 17.20 23.01
CA TYR A 1 -13.63 18.07 22.01
C TYR A 1 -12.86 17.18 21.04
N ASN A 2 -12.97 17.45 19.74
CA ASN A 2 -12.31 16.65 18.72
C ASN A 2 -10.97 17.30 18.34
N ASN A 3 -9.86 16.62 18.61
CA ASN A 3 -8.50 17.18 18.46
C ASN A 3 -7.87 16.89 17.09
N LEU A 4 -8.62 16.32 16.14
CA LEU A 4 -8.06 15.85 14.87
C LEU A 4 -7.37 16.95 14.06
N ARG A 5 -7.89 18.17 14.08
CA ARG A 5 -7.27 19.32 13.41
C ARG A 5 -5.91 19.71 13.99
N HIS A 6 -5.72 19.49 15.29
CA HIS A 6 -4.45 19.79 15.96
C HIS A 6 -3.45 18.64 15.78
N THR A 7 -3.92 17.39 15.79
CA THR A 7 -3.07 16.21 15.59
C THR A 7 -2.63 16.05 14.14
N PHE A 8 -3.50 16.39 13.18
CA PHE A 8 -3.25 16.23 11.74
C PHE A 8 -3.33 17.57 11.00
N PRO A 9 -2.37 18.50 11.21
CA PRO A 9 -2.41 19.83 10.61
C PRO A 9 -2.23 19.82 9.08
N TRP A 10 -1.58 18.78 8.54
CA TRP A 10 -1.32 18.60 7.10
C TRP A 10 -2.45 17.88 6.36
N LEU A 11 -3.48 17.45 7.08
CA LEU A 11 -4.57 16.66 6.51
C LEU A 11 -5.61 17.58 5.90
N SER A 12 -6.09 17.20 4.72
CA SER A 12 -7.18 17.90 4.04
C SER A 12 -8.47 17.86 4.86
N ASP A 13 -9.42 18.74 4.51
CA ASP A 13 -10.76 18.71 5.12
C ASP A 13 -11.48 17.38 4.84
N ALA A 14 -11.30 16.79 3.64
CA ALA A 14 -11.87 15.48 3.32
C ALA A 14 -11.30 14.36 4.18
N GLY A 15 -10.00 14.40 4.48
CA GLY A 15 -9.35 13.44 5.37
C GLY A 15 -9.84 13.57 6.81
N LEU A 16 -9.99 14.81 7.30
CA LEU A 16 -10.57 15.06 8.62
C LEU A 16 -12.01 14.55 8.73
N ARG A 17 -12.84 14.76 7.69
CA ARG A 17 -14.20 14.19 7.63
C ARG A 17 -14.18 12.67 7.65
N LEU A 18 -13.29 12.04 6.90
CA LEU A 18 -13.13 10.58 6.90
C LEU A 18 -12.76 10.08 8.31
N LEU A 19 -11.76 10.67 8.96
CA LEU A 19 -11.34 10.29 10.31
C LEU A 19 -12.44 10.49 11.35
N ASN A 20 -13.27 11.53 11.22
CA ASN A 20 -14.44 11.72 12.08
C ASN A 20 -15.41 10.53 12.01
N PHE A 21 -15.65 9.99 10.82
CA PHE A 21 -16.54 8.85 10.64
C PHE A 21 -15.90 7.54 11.12
N LEU A 22 -14.59 7.38 11.01
CA LEU A 22 -13.87 6.21 11.53
C LEU A 22 -13.79 6.20 13.06
N PHE A 23 -13.51 7.35 13.66
CA PHE A 23 -13.34 7.50 15.12
C PHE A 23 -14.64 7.82 15.86
N MET A 24 -15.78 7.59 15.23
CA MET A 24 -17.07 7.73 15.91
C MET A 24 -17.20 6.69 17.03
N TYR A 25 -17.54 7.20 18.22
CA TYR A 25 -17.62 6.40 19.45
C TYR A 25 -18.68 5.31 19.34
N ASP A 26 -19.88 5.66 18.88
CA ASP A 26 -20.98 4.74 18.68
C ASP A 26 -20.71 3.83 17.45
N PRO A 27 -20.56 2.51 17.62
CA PRO A 27 -20.29 1.59 16.52
C PRO A 27 -21.46 1.48 15.53
N ALA A 28 -22.69 1.77 15.96
CA ALA A 28 -23.85 1.74 15.07
C ALA A 28 -23.81 2.88 14.04
N LYS A 29 -23.17 3.99 14.40
CA LYS A 29 -23.02 5.17 13.54
C LYS A 29 -21.69 5.18 12.78
N ARG A 30 -20.69 4.42 13.24
CA ARG A 30 -19.35 4.34 12.63
C ARG A 30 -19.43 3.93 11.16
N ALA A 31 -18.66 4.59 10.30
CA ALA A 31 -18.63 4.26 8.88
C ALA A 31 -18.07 2.86 8.62
N ARG A 32 -18.66 2.17 7.65
CA ARG A 32 -18.19 0.87 7.15
C ARG A 32 -17.10 1.07 6.10
N ALA A 33 -16.20 0.10 5.97
CA ALA A 33 -15.08 0.16 5.02
C ALA A 33 -15.50 0.56 3.59
N ARG A 34 -16.61 -0.02 3.09
CA ARG A 34 -17.15 0.30 1.76
C ARG A 34 -17.51 1.77 1.56
N GLU A 35 -17.99 2.44 2.60
CA GLU A 35 -18.35 3.87 2.58
C GLU A 35 -17.08 4.71 2.66
N CYS A 36 -16.12 4.29 3.48
CA CYS A 36 -14.82 4.95 3.63
C CYS A 36 -14.05 4.98 2.31
N CYS A 37 -14.04 3.88 1.55
CA CYS A 37 -13.36 3.79 0.24
C CYS A 37 -13.93 4.75 -0.82
N GLN A 38 -15.18 5.21 -0.65
CA GLN A 38 -15.83 6.16 -1.56
C GLN A 38 -15.55 7.63 -1.20
N SER A 39 -14.81 7.88 -0.10
CA SER A 39 -14.45 9.22 0.32
C SER A 39 -13.66 9.97 -0.76
N SER A 40 -13.96 11.26 -0.92
CA SER A 40 -13.20 12.15 -1.81
C SER A 40 -11.72 12.26 -1.43
N TYR A 41 -11.36 11.90 -0.20
CA TYR A 41 -9.97 11.88 0.29
C TYR A 41 -9.02 11.06 -0.60
N PHE A 42 -9.49 9.97 -1.20
CA PHE A 42 -8.64 9.14 -2.06
C PHE A 42 -8.55 9.63 -3.51
N ARG A 43 -9.36 10.63 -3.88
CA ARG A 43 -9.42 11.21 -5.23
C ARG A 43 -8.85 12.62 -5.30
N GLU A 44 -8.63 13.26 -4.17
CA GLU A 44 -8.00 14.57 -4.11
C GLU A 44 -6.48 14.45 -4.22
N HIS A 45 -5.83 15.54 -4.63
CA HIS A 45 -4.38 15.60 -4.70
C HIS A 45 -3.78 15.81 -3.31
N PRO A 46 -2.61 15.24 -3.00
CA PRO A 46 -1.80 14.37 -3.86
C PRO A 46 -2.39 12.96 -3.96
N LEU A 47 -2.37 12.41 -5.18
CA LEU A 47 -2.83 11.04 -5.41
C LEU A 47 -1.94 10.03 -4.67
N PRO A 48 -2.48 8.83 -4.35
CA PRO A 48 -1.69 7.75 -3.79
C PRO A 48 -0.45 7.46 -4.64
N CYS A 49 0.65 7.13 -3.98
CA CYS A 49 1.87 6.70 -4.67
C CYS A 49 1.62 5.37 -5.38
N GLU A 50 2.17 5.20 -6.58
CA GLU A 50 2.13 3.93 -7.29
C GLU A 50 2.80 2.82 -6.46
N PRO A 51 2.27 1.57 -6.50
CA PRO A 51 2.81 0.47 -5.71
C PRO A 51 4.30 0.21 -5.94
N ASP A 52 4.78 0.35 -7.18
CA ASP A 52 6.19 0.15 -7.55
C ASP A 52 7.14 1.19 -6.93
N MET A 53 6.60 2.35 -6.53
CA MET A 53 7.33 3.44 -5.90
C MET A 53 7.22 3.41 -4.38
N MET A 54 6.43 2.49 -3.81
CA MET A 54 6.37 2.29 -2.37
C MET A 54 7.72 1.78 -1.84
N PRO A 55 8.16 2.23 -0.66
CA PRO A 55 9.36 1.69 -0.04
C PRO A 55 9.13 0.21 0.32
N SER A 56 9.87 -0.70 -0.32
CA SER A 56 9.87 -2.11 0.05
C SER A 56 10.80 -2.38 1.24
N PHE A 57 10.39 -3.32 2.08
CA PHE A 57 11.20 -3.86 3.17
C PHE A 57 11.76 -5.23 2.76
N PRO A 58 13.03 -5.56 3.05
CA PRO A 58 14.13 -4.69 3.48
C PRO A 58 14.50 -3.71 2.35
N GLN A 59 14.91 -2.48 2.68
CA GLN A 59 15.20 -1.43 1.70
C GLN A 59 16.15 -1.91 0.60
N HIS A 60 15.61 -2.26 -0.56
CA HIS A 60 16.40 -2.62 -1.74
C HIS A 60 17.34 -1.48 -2.16
N ARG A 61 16.97 -0.22 -1.86
CA ARG A 61 17.78 0.98 -2.13
C ARG A 61 19.04 1.08 -1.24
N LEU A 62 19.12 0.36 -0.12
CA LEU A 62 20.33 0.27 0.71
C LEU A 62 21.28 -0.86 0.28
N LYS A 63 20.87 -1.72 -0.68
CA LYS A 63 21.72 -2.78 -1.24
C LYS A 63 22.58 -2.31 -2.43
N ARG A 64 22.67 -1.00 -2.71
CA ARG A 64 23.69 -0.48 -3.62
C ARG A 64 25.02 -0.34 -2.87
N LYS A 65 25.73 -1.47 -2.83
CA LYS A 65 27.18 -1.64 -2.98
C LYS A 65 28.03 -0.36 -2.79
N ASN A 66 28.91 -0.40 -1.79
CA ASN A 66 30.22 0.25 -1.85
C ASN A 66 31.04 -0.27 -3.06
N SER A 67 30.72 0.14 -4.28
CA SER A 67 31.57 -0.15 -5.45
C SER A 67 31.45 0.96 -6.49
N PRO A 68 32.54 1.67 -6.85
CA PRO A 68 32.58 2.44 -8.06
C PRO A 68 32.80 1.48 -9.24
N GLY A 69 32.02 1.59 -10.31
CA GLY A 69 32.22 0.79 -11.50
C GLY A 69 31.05 0.88 -12.47
N GLU A 70 31.26 1.59 -13.56
CA GLU A 70 30.43 1.71 -14.76
C GLU A 70 30.22 0.35 -15.46
N GLY A 71 29.16 0.21 -16.26
CA GLY A 71 29.04 -0.89 -17.24
C GLY A 71 27.61 -1.34 -17.56
N GLU A 72 27.26 -1.29 -18.84
CA GLU A 72 25.99 -1.66 -19.46
C GLU A 72 25.61 -3.16 -19.35
N GLY A 73 24.31 -3.44 -19.46
CA GLY A 73 23.78 -4.50 -20.34
C GLY A 73 23.66 -5.95 -19.83
N LYS A 74 22.42 -6.46 -19.94
CA LYS A 74 21.97 -7.87 -20.15
C LYS A 74 21.64 -8.74 -18.92
N ASN A 75 20.35 -9.12 -18.86
CA ASN A 75 19.81 -10.33 -18.22
C ASN A 75 20.43 -11.59 -18.89
N PRO A 76 20.73 -12.70 -18.17
CA PRO A 76 19.69 -13.68 -17.80
C PRO A 76 19.86 -14.33 -16.41
N GLN A 77 18.74 -14.47 -15.70
CA GLN A 77 18.27 -15.65 -14.94
C GLN A 77 19.32 -16.52 -14.21
N SER A 78 19.37 -16.41 -12.88
CA SER A 78 19.98 -17.41 -11.99
C SER A 78 19.05 -17.76 -10.83
N THR A 79 18.65 -19.02 -10.79
CA THR A 79 17.91 -19.72 -9.75
C THR A 79 18.61 -19.63 -8.39
N ALA A 80 18.02 -18.93 -7.43
CA ALA A 80 18.33 -19.07 -6.01
C ALA A 80 17.01 -19.31 -5.27
N GLN A 81 16.78 -20.59 -4.96
CA GLN A 81 15.63 -21.07 -4.20
C GLN A 81 15.84 -20.71 -2.72
N ASP A 82 15.25 -19.60 -2.27
CA ASP A 82 14.94 -19.42 -0.86
C ASP A 82 13.60 -20.13 -0.57
N PRO A 83 13.55 -21.15 0.30
CA PRO A 83 12.37 -22.02 0.46
C PRO A 83 11.13 -21.30 1.02
N THR A 84 11.26 -20.05 1.46
CA THR A 84 10.18 -19.21 1.99
C THR A 84 9.72 -18.13 1.02
N ALA A 85 10.50 -17.81 -0.03
CA ALA A 85 10.17 -16.74 -0.97
C ALA A 85 8.91 -17.06 -1.81
N GLY A 86 8.69 -18.34 -2.14
CA GLY A 86 7.51 -18.78 -2.88
C GLY A 86 6.24 -18.99 -2.03
N LEU A 87 6.36 -18.99 -0.69
CA LEU A 87 5.23 -19.30 0.19
C LEU A 87 4.22 -18.15 0.26
N PHE A 88 4.73 -16.91 0.32
CA PHE A 88 3.90 -15.70 0.35
C PHE A 88 3.23 -15.44 -1.00
N ASP A 89 3.98 -15.60 -2.10
CA ASP A 89 3.43 -15.48 -3.46
C ASP A 89 2.35 -16.52 -3.73
N ALA A 90 2.58 -17.79 -3.38
CA ALA A 90 1.58 -18.85 -3.58
C ALA A 90 0.33 -18.65 -2.70
N ALA A 91 0.49 -18.15 -1.47
CA ALA A 91 -0.64 -17.85 -0.59
C ALA A 91 -1.46 -16.65 -1.11
N PHE A 92 -0.78 -15.61 -1.61
CA PHE A 92 -1.42 -14.44 -2.21
C PHE A 92 -2.16 -14.79 -3.50
N ASP A 93 -1.53 -15.54 -4.40
CA ASP A 93 -2.14 -16.00 -5.65
C ASP A 93 -3.38 -16.87 -5.37
N ARG A 94 -3.33 -17.72 -4.33
CA ARG A 94 -4.48 -18.52 -3.92
C ARG A 94 -5.62 -17.67 -3.34
N ILE A 95 -5.30 -16.63 -2.59
CA ILE A 95 -6.30 -15.67 -2.06
C ILE A 95 -6.96 -14.92 -3.21
N VAL A 96 -6.17 -14.39 -4.15
CA VAL A 96 -6.64 -13.63 -5.32
C VAL A 96 -7.47 -14.51 -6.25
N SER A 97 -7.00 -15.73 -6.54
CA SER A 97 -7.70 -16.73 -7.36
C SER A 97 -9.02 -17.16 -6.75
N SER A 98 -9.10 -17.30 -5.41
CA SER A 98 -10.37 -17.61 -4.72
C SER A 98 -11.33 -16.42 -4.65
N ALA A 99 -10.82 -15.19 -4.74
CA ALA A 99 -11.62 -13.97 -4.57
C ALA A 99 -12.26 -13.46 -5.86
N LEU A 100 -11.74 -13.79 -7.05
CA LEU A 100 -12.27 -13.28 -8.34
C LEU A 100 -12.07 -14.31 -9.48
N PRO A 101 -13.12 -14.98 -9.99
CA PRO A 101 -12.97 -16.06 -10.96
C PRO A 101 -12.62 -15.64 -12.41
N SER A 102 -12.21 -14.39 -12.71
CA SER A 102 -12.00 -13.96 -14.11
C SER A 102 -11.04 -12.79 -14.33
N PHE A 103 -9.85 -12.81 -13.74
CA PHE A 103 -8.74 -11.97 -14.24
C PHE A 103 -7.57 -12.87 -14.64
N LYS A 104 -7.56 -13.30 -15.90
CA LYS A 104 -6.35 -13.81 -16.56
C LYS A 104 -5.57 -12.60 -17.07
N LEU A 105 -4.27 -12.56 -16.77
CA LEU A 105 -3.28 -11.80 -17.54
C LEU A 105 -3.27 -12.29 -19.00
#